data_AF-A0A453M3U3-F1
#
_entry.id   AF-A0A453M3U3-F1
#
_cell.length_a   1.000
_cell.length_b   1.000
_cell.length_c   1.000
_cell.angle_alpha   90.00
_cell.angle_beta   90.00
_cell.angle_gamma   90.00
#
_symmetry.space_group_name_H-M   'P 1'
#
loop_
_entity.id
_entity.type
_entity.pdbx_description
1 polymer ?
#
loop_
_entity_poly.entity_id
_entity_poly.type
_entity_poly.pdbx_seq_one_letter_code
_entity_poly.pdbx_strand_id
1 'polypeptide(L)'
;QYNRFCKCEMPYNPDDLMIQCEECSDWFHPACIGKTIKEAKKLENFTCEGCVAENGNGNGVKNENSHESTGESDEKVQSKRRRR
;
A
#
# COMPACT_ATOMS: atom_id res chain seq x y z
N GLN A 1 -15.67 -14.66 -3.58
CA GLN A 1 -14.69 -13.55 -3.57
C GLN A 1 -13.69 -13.85 -4.67
N TYR A 2 -13.67 -13.07 -5.75
CA TYR A 2 -12.78 -13.34 -6.88
C TYR A 2 -11.37 -12.89 -6.48
N ASN A 3 -10.43 -13.83 -6.43
CA ASN A 3 -9.03 -13.52 -6.16
C ASN A 3 -8.50 -12.70 -7.35
N ARG A 4 -8.34 -11.39 -7.15
CA ARG A 4 -7.62 -10.53 -8.09
C ARG A 4 -6.14 -10.82 -7.90
N PHE A 5 -5.49 -11.23 -8.98
CA PHE A 5 -4.06 -11.46 -9.01
C PHE A 5 -3.44 -10.42 -9.92
N CYS A 6 -2.22 -10.02 -9.57
CA CYS A 6 -1.48 -8.96 -10.24
C CYS A 6 -2.16 -7.57 -10.19
N LYS A 7 -1.37 -6.51 -10.31
CA LYS A 7 -1.85 -5.12 -10.27
C LYS A 7 -2.75 -4.72 -11.46
N CYS A 8 -2.85 -5.56 -12.48
CA CYS A 8 -3.62 -5.26 -13.68
C CYS A 8 -5.11 -5.60 -13.56
N GLU A 9 -5.54 -6.32 -12.52
CA GLU A 9 -6.94 -6.73 -12.29
C GLU A 9 -7.63 -7.36 -13.51
N MET A 10 -6.84 -8.00 -14.38
CA MET A 10 -7.30 -8.60 -15.62
C MET A 10 -7.93 -9.98 -15.34
N PRO A 11 -8.94 -10.40 -16.13
CA PRO A 11 -9.48 -11.75 -16.06
C PRO A 11 -8.36 -12.79 -16.29
N TYR A 12 -8.45 -13.90 -15.57
CA TYR A 12 -7.45 -14.97 -15.65
C TYR A 12 -7.33 -15.52 -17.07
N ASN A 13 -6.11 -15.55 -17.58
CA ASN A 13 -5.76 -16.14 -18.86
C ASN A 13 -4.80 -17.32 -18.62
N PRO A 14 -5.17 -18.56 -18.96
CA PRO A 14 -4.31 -19.73 -18.75
C PRO A 14 -3.04 -19.72 -19.60
N ASP A 15 -2.99 -18.91 -20.66
CA ASP A 15 -1.81 -18.77 -21.51
C ASP A 15 -0.78 -17.76 -20.95
N ASP A 16 -1.18 -16.94 -19.98
CA ASP A 16 -0.31 -15.92 -19.40
C ASP A 16 0.57 -16.50 -18.28
N LEU A 17 1.89 -16.31 -18.43
CA LEU A 17 2.85 -16.71 -17.40
C LEU A 17 2.75 -15.74 -16.21
N MET A 18 2.65 -16.31 -15.01
CA MET A 18 2.67 -15.57 -13.75
C MET A 18 3.83 -16.05 -12.88
N ILE A 19 4.42 -15.14 -12.12
CA ILE A 19 5.44 -15.45 -11.12
C ILE A 19 4.96 -15.08 -9.72
N GLN A 20 5.29 -15.91 -8.74
CA GLN A 20 4.93 -15.68 -7.35
C GLN A 20 6.02 -14.87 -6.65
N CYS A 21 5.62 -13.86 -5.88
CA CYS A 21 6.51 -13.14 -4.98
C CYS A 21 6.79 -13.96 -3.72
N GLU A 22 8.04 -14.07 -3.28
CA GLU A 22 8.39 -14.86 -2.09
C GLU A 22 7.96 -14.20 -0.77
N GLU A 23 7.85 -12.88 -0.76
CA GLU A 23 7.53 -12.14 0.47
C GLU A 23 6.03 -12.02 0.71
N CYS A 24 5.25 -11.63 -0.30
CA CYS A 24 3.80 -11.48 -0.17
C CYS A 24 3.01 -12.68 -0.70
N SER A 25 3.68 -13.68 -1.28
CA SER A 25 3.05 -14.88 -1.88
C SER A 25 2.02 -14.59 -2.98
N ASP A 26 2.02 -13.37 -3.53
CA ASP A 26 1.09 -12.92 -4.57
C ASP A 26 1.65 -13.14 -5.99
N TRP A 27 0.76 -13.20 -6.98
CA TRP A 27 1.06 -13.59 -8.36
C TRP A 27 1.09 -12.38 -9.29
N PHE A 28 2.14 -12.27 -10.11
CA PHE A 28 2.35 -11.14 -11.00
C PHE A 28 2.71 -11.58 -12.41
N HIS A 29 2.15 -10.90 -13.41
CA HIS A 29 2.62 -11.03 -14.79
C HIS A 29 4.00 -10.36 -14.92
N PRO A 30 4.99 -11.02 -15.57
CA PRO A 30 6.30 -10.44 -15.83
C PRO A 30 6.20 -9.06 -16.49
N ALA A 31 5.32 -8.92 -17.49
CA ALA A 31 5.11 -7.65 -18.18
C ALA A 31 4.63 -6.52 -17.25
N CYS A 32 3.82 -6.84 -16.25
CA CYS A 32 3.32 -5.84 -15.30
C CYS A 32 4.43 -5.33 -14.36
N ILE A 33 5.44 -6.14 -14.06
CA ILE A 33 6.57 -5.81 -13.17
C ILE A 33 7.85 -5.47 -13.96
N GLY A 34 7.73 -5.18 -15.26
CA GLY A 34 8.87 -4.83 -16.11
C GLY A 34 9.88 -5.95 -16.36
N LYS A 35 9.48 -7.22 -16.22
CA LYS A 35 10.27 -8.40 -16.56
C LYS A 35 9.81 -9.01 -17.88
N THR A 36 10.75 -9.57 -18.62
CA THR A 36 10.41 -10.37 -19.81
C THR A 36 10.07 -11.80 -19.42
N ILE A 37 9.32 -12.51 -20.26
CA ILE A 37 8.99 -13.93 -20.05
C ILE A 37 10.27 -14.79 -19.95
N LYS A 38 11.32 -14.45 -20.71
CA LYS A 38 12.60 -15.18 -20.68
C LYS A 38 13.33 -15.01 -19.35
N GLU A 39 13.31 -13.80 -18.79
CA GLU A 39 13.89 -13.55 -17.46
C GLU A 39 13.08 -14.22 -16.37
N ALA A 40 11.74 -14.11 -16.42
CA ALA A 40 10.85 -14.75 -15.45
C ALA A 40 11.03 -16.28 -15.39
N LYS A 41 11.24 -16.94 -16.53
CA LYS A 41 11.53 -18.39 -16.58
C LYS A 41 12.88 -18.79 -15.96
N LYS A 42 13.81 -17.84 -15.83
CA LYS A 42 15.12 -18.05 -15.20
C LYS A 42 15.17 -17.53 -13.76
N LEU A 43 14.14 -16.80 -13.32
CA LEU A 43 14.03 -16.37 -11.93
C LEU A 43 13.57 -17.57 -11.10
N GLU A 44 14.43 -18.01 -10.19
CA GLU A 44 14.07 -18.98 -9.15
C GLU A 44 13.40 -18.30 -7.95
N ASN A 45 13.85 -17.09 -7.62
CA ASN A 45 13.34 -16.28 -6.51
C ASN A 45 12.92 -14.90 -7.04
N PHE A 46 11.69 -14.46 -6.74
CA PHE A 46 11.17 -13.16 -7.16
C PHE A 46 10.62 -12.37 -5.97
N THR A 47 11.00 -11.09 -5.90
CA THR A 47 10.43 -10.12 -4.96
C THR A 47 9.79 -8.97 -5.74
N CYS A 48 8.53 -8.65 -5.44
CA CYS A 48 7.80 -7.59 -6.13
C CYS A 48 8.26 -6.19 -5.69
N GLU A 49 8.01 -5.17 -6.51
CA GLU A 49 8.45 -3.79 -6.23
C GLU A 49 7.94 -3.25 -4.88
N GLY A 50 6.73 -3.64 -4.46
CA GLY A 50 6.19 -3.26 -3.15
C GLY A 50 7.05 -3.81 -2.02
N CYS A 51 7.32 -5.11 -2.05
CA CYS A 51 8.21 -5.77 -1.09
C CYS A 51 9.63 -5.20 -1.13
N VAL A 52 10.20 -4.95 -2.31
CA VAL A 52 11.54 -4.34 -2.43
C VAL A 52 11.57 -2.93 -1.82
N ALA A 53 10.52 -2.12 -2.01
CA ALA A 53 10.41 -0.78 -1.43
C ALA A 53 10.31 -0.81 0.10
N GLU A 54 9.58 -1.77 0.66
CA GLU A 54 9.45 -1.95 2.11
C GLU A 54 10.77 -2.41 2.76
N ASN A 55 11.53 -3.30 2.11
CA ASN A 55 12.83 -3.76 2.65
C ASN A 55 13.94 -2.69 2.58
N GLY A 56 13.82 -1.71 1.66
CA GLY A 56 14.74 -0.58 1.57
C GLY A 56 14.47 0.52 2.61
N ASN A 57 13.33 0.48 3.28
CA ASN A 57 12.91 1.47 4.26
C ASN A 57 12.59 0.77 5.58
N GLY A 58 13.63 0.35 6.30
CA GLY A 58 13.51 -0.09 7.69
C GLY A 58 12.85 1.00 8.53
N ASN A 59 11.53 0.90 8.71
CA ASN A 59 10.76 1.65 9.69
C ASN A 59 9.63 0.70 10.10
N GLY A 60 9.73 0.04 11.24
CA GLY A 60 9.68 0.77 12.49
C GLY A 60 8.22 1.12 12.73
N VAL A 61 7.55 0.24 13.47
CA VAL A 61 6.22 0.45 14.04
C VAL A 61 6.08 1.92 14.49
N LYS A 62 5.29 2.70 13.76
CA LYS A 62 4.78 3.99 14.21
C LYS A 62 3.30 4.07 13.90
N ASN A 63 2.52 3.29 14.64
CA ASN A 63 1.13 3.68 14.90
C ASN A 63 1.11 4.58 16.14
N GLU A 64 1.46 5.84 15.90
CA GLU A 64 1.26 6.94 16.82
C GLU A 64 -0.26 7.17 16.94
N ASN A 65 -0.90 6.53 17.92
CA ASN A 65 -2.25 6.89 18.34
C ASN A 65 -2.18 8.19 19.15
N SER A 66 -2.04 9.30 18.44
CA SER A 66 -2.18 10.65 18.96
C SER A 66 -3.47 11.24 18.42
N HIS A 67 -4.58 10.94 19.11
CA HIS A 67 -5.72 11.86 19.11
C HIS A 67 -5.86 12.42 20.51
N GLU A 68 -5.01 13.42 20.77
CA GLU A 68 -5.18 14.40 21.82
C GLU A 68 -6.49 15.15 21.55
N SER A 69 -7.43 15.06 22.48
CA SER A 69 -8.60 15.94 22.52
C SER A 69 -8.58 16.60 23.89
N THR A 70 -7.89 17.74 23.93
CA THR A 70 -7.82 18.62 25.09
C THR A 70 -8.66 19.87 24.81
N GLY A 71 -9.50 20.24 25.77
CA GLY A 71 -10.30 21.48 25.83
C GLY A 71 -11.75 21.27 25.37
N GLU A 72 -12.79 21.71 26.06
CA GLU A 72 -12.87 23.00 26.74
C GLU A 72 -14.03 23.05 27.75
N SER A 73 -13.76 23.64 28.91
CA SER A 73 -14.71 23.94 29.98
C SER A 73 -15.06 25.43 29.97
N ASP A 74 -16.36 25.71 30.04
CA ASP A 74 -17.07 26.85 30.66
C ASP A 74 -16.72 28.33 30.39
N GLU A 75 -17.83 29.09 30.30
CA GLU A 75 -18.05 30.46 30.78
C GLU A 75 -17.78 31.71 29.90
N LYS A 76 -18.91 32.41 29.63
CA LYS A 76 -19.12 33.86 29.43
C LYS A 76 -18.31 34.64 28.39
N VAL A 77 -19.03 35.17 27.40
CA VAL A 77 -18.98 36.61 27.07
C VAL A 77 -20.38 37.14 26.76
N GLN A 78 -21.00 37.78 27.76
CA GLN A 78 -22.03 38.80 27.57
C GLN A 78 -21.39 40.19 27.73
N SER A 79 -21.84 41.13 26.89
CA SER A 79 -21.92 42.59 27.11
C SER A 79 -21.04 43.52 26.24
N LYS A 80 -21.73 44.14 25.27
CA LYS A 80 -21.84 45.60 25.02
C LYS A 80 -20.58 46.48 24.92
N ARG A 81 -20.39 47.05 23.71
CA ARG A 81 -20.13 48.49 23.38
C ARG A 81 -19.84 48.59 21.86
N ARG A 82 -20.79 48.88 20.96
CA ARG A 82 -21.51 50.12 20.54
C ARG A 82 -20.65 51.29 19.98
N ARG A 83 -20.75 51.41 18.63
CA ARG A 83 -20.88 52.57 17.71
C ARG A 83 -19.73 53.56 17.44
N ARG A 84 -19.69 53.95 16.14
CA ARG A 84 -19.42 55.25 15.49
C ARG A 84 -18.23 56.06 15.99
#